data_AF-A0A424IEC2-F1
#
_entry.id   AF-A0A424IEC2-F1
#
_cell.length_a   1.000
_cell.length_b   1.000
_cell.length_c   1.000
_cell.angle_alpha   90.00
_cell.angle_beta   90.00
_cell.angle_gamma   90.00
#
_symmetry.space_group_name_H-M   'P 1'
#
loop_
_entity.id
_entity.type
_entity.pdbx_description
1 polymer ?
#
loop_
_entity_poly.entity_id
_entity_poly.type
_entity_poly.pdbx_seq_one_letter_code
_entity_poly.pdbx_strand_id
1 'polypeptide(L)'
;MATYVDEGICTKTCDMPGCEKTNSCASPILFDEPVALIDGRNSFDPGSYDADSCSRLLWIRCHDSKESLRCCDLLLHDKNLPLLVLDLLLTPPTELHLIPRSSWYRLRHLARKANTSVLIFTPQHLVPCAALQILLNSSFPLSALKKDRHELKPTYSNRKMVLQNS
;
A
#
# COMPACT_ATOMS: atom_id res chain seq x y z
N MET A 1 3.57 3.59 -10.26
CA MET A 1 3.80 2.17 -9.95
C MET A 1 3.22 1.87 -8.57
N ALA A 2 2.50 0.77 -8.39
CA ALA A 2 2.00 0.35 -7.08
C ALA A 2 2.86 -0.80 -6.56
N THR A 3 3.39 -0.64 -5.37
CA THR A 3 4.25 -1.62 -4.70
C THR A 3 3.51 -2.16 -3.49
N TYR A 4 3.25 -3.45 -3.48
CA TYR A 4 2.63 -4.10 -2.36
C TYR A 4 3.69 -4.74 -1.45
N VAL A 5 3.71 -4.29 -0.20
CA VAL A 5 4.66 -4.73 0.83
C VAL A 5 3.94 -5.67 1.79
N ASP A 6 3.91 -6.93 1.35
CA ASP A 6 3.52 -8.17 2.01
C ASP A 6 2.08 -8.32 2.52
N GLU A 7 1.56 -9.52 2.29
CA GLU A 7 0.39 -10.06 2.97
C GLU A 7 0.92 -10.57 4.31
N GLY A 8 0.33 -10.14 5.43
CA GLY A 8 0.53 -10.78 6.72
C GLY A 8 -0.05 -12.20 6.79
N ILE A 9 0.05 -13.00 5.72
CA ILE A 9 -0.35 -14.40 5.80
C ILE A 9 0.67 -15.09 6.69
N CYS A 10 0.21 -15.44 7.89
CA CYS A 10 0.83 -16.38 8.79
C CYS A 10 0.96 -17.73 8.05
N THR A 11 1.99 -17.91 7.22
CA THR A 11 2.38 -19.22 6.70
C THR A 11 3.08 -19.99 7.83
N LYS A 12 2.32 -20.34 8.87
CA LYS A 12 2.70 -21.46 9.72
C LYS A 12 2.17 -22.69 9.03
N THR A 13 3.04 -23.39 8.31
CA THR A 13 2.85 -24.81 8.04
C THR A 13 2.82 -25.50 9.40
N CYS A 14 1.62 -25.73 9.93
CA CYS A 14 1.41 -26.56 11.10
C CYS A 14 1.58 -28.02 10.67
N ASP A 15 2.82 -28.50 10.52
CA ASP A 15 3.06 -29.93 10.46
C ASP A 15 3.04 -30.50 11.89
N MET A 16 1.82 -30.69 12.41
CA MET A 16 1.57 -31.54 13.59
C MET A 16 0.24 -32.29 13.37
N PRO A 17 0.23 -33.63 13.48
CA PRO A 17 -0.99 -34.41 13.30
C PRO A 17 -1.88 -34.26 14.54
N GLY A 18 -3.07 -33.65 14.39
CA GLY A 18 -4.10 -33.63 15.44
C GLY A 18 -4.75 -32.28 15.75
N CYS A 19 -4.50 -31.20 14.99
CA CYS A 19 -5.18 -29.93 15.23
C CYS A 19 -6.56 -29.91 14.54
N GLU A 20 -7.63 -29.95 15.33
CA GLU A 20 -9.00 -29.75 14.87
C GLU A 20 -9.12 -28.41 14.13
N LYS A 21 -9.76 -28.46 12.96
CA LYS A 21 -9.87 -27.36 12.00
C LYS A 21 -10.71 -26.22 12.57
N THR A 22 -10.10 -25.30 13.33
CA THR A 22 -10.70 -23.98 13.56
C THR A 22 -10.47 -23.13 12.31
N ASN A 23 -11.52 -22.96 11.53
CA ASN A 23 -11.57 -22.10 10.35
C ASN A 23 -11.37 -20.62 10.77
N SER A 24 -10.14 -20.16 10.92
CA SER A 24 -9.86 -18.72 10.95
C SER A 24 -8.47 -18.44 10.39
N CYS A 25 -8.40 -17.87 9.19
CA CYS A 25 -7.44 -16.82 8.80
C CYS A 25 -7.44 -16.69 7.27
N ALA A 26 -8.53 -16.13 6.76
CA ALA A 26 -8.54 -15.36 5.53
C ALA A 26 -9.75 -14.45 5.64
N SER A 27 -9.61 -13.34 6.35
CA SER A 27 -10.59 -12.26 6.21
C SER A 27 -10.26 -11.61 4.86
N PRO A 28 -11.06 -11.78 3.80
CA PRO A 28 -10.95 -10.87 2.67
C PRO A 28 -11.11 -9.45 3.22
N ILE A 29 -10.31 -8.50 2.74
CA ILE A 29 -10.45 -7.07 3.11
C ILE A 29 -11.93 -6.75 2.94
N LEU A 30 -12.63 -6.61 4.07
CA LEU A 30 -14.06 -6.37 4.06
C LEU A 30 -14.23 -4.93 3.57
N PHE A 31 -15.22 -4.66 2.72
CA PHE A 31 -15.50 -3.30 2.21
C PHE A 31 -15.80 -2.26 3.32
N ASP A 32 -15.82 -2.71 4.58
CA ASP A 32 -16.09 -1.92 5.78
C ASP A 32 -14.85 -1.74 6.70
N GLU A 33 -13.65 -2.18 6.29
CA GLU A 33 -12.44 -1.98 7.11
C GLU A 33 -11.88 -0.55 6.98
N PRO A 34 -11.36 0.03 8.08
CA PRO A 34 -10.73 1.34 8.04
C PRO A 34 -9.42 1.29 7.24
N VAL A 35 -9.23 2.31 6.40
CA VAL A 35 -8.03 2.47 5.58
C VAL A 35 -7.35 3.77 5.95
N ALA A 36 -6.03 3.76 6.08
CA ALA A 36 -5.27 5.00 6.17
C ALA A 36 -4.60 5.32 4.84
N LEU A 37 -4.80 6.55 4.38
CA LEU A 37 -4.06 7.14 3.26
C LEU A 37 -3.07 8.16 3.81
N ILE A 38 -1.79 7.85 3.67
CA ILE A 38 -0.68 8.77 3.89
C ILE A 38 -0.37 9.42 2.54
N ASP A 39 -0.83 10.65 2.38
CA ASP A 39 -0.73 11.43 1.16
C ASP A 39 0.52 12.31 1.21
N GLY A 40 1.58 11.89 0.51
CA GLY A 40 2.91 12.47 0.61
C GLY A 40 3.06 13.89 0.07
N ARG A 41 2.08 14.39 -0.69
CA ARG A 41 2.12 15.74 -1.28
C ARG A 41 0.81 16.49 -1.14
N ASN A 42 -0.07 16.06 -0.23
CA ASN A 42 -1.37 16.67 -0.02
C ASN A 42 -2.14 16.86 -1.34
N SER A 43 -2.17 15.80 -2.15
CA SER A 43 -2.75 15.81 -3.50
C SER A 43 -4.07 15.04 -3.62
N PHE A 44 -4.43 14.29 -2.57
CA PHE A 44 -5.72 13.62 -2.51
C PHE A 44 -6.84 14.66 -2.40
N ASP A 45 -7.83 14.54 -3.29
CA ASP A 45 -9.02 15.37 -3.29
C ASP A 45 -10.23 14.54 -2.82
N PRO A 46 -10.66 14.68 -1.55
CA PRO A 46 -11.84 13.98 -1.05
C PRO A 46 -13.13 14.42 -1.75
N GLY A 47 -13.17 15.64 -2.33
CA GLY A 47 -14.35 16.15 -3.05
C GLY A 47 -14.63 15.41 -4.36
N SER A 48 -13.66 14.65 -4.86
CA SER A 48 -13.80 13.80 -6.04
C SER A 48 -14.48 12.44 -5.76
N TYR A 49 -14.90 12.18 -4.51
CA TYR A 49 -15.51 10.92 -4.07
C TYR A 49 -16.79 11.17 -3.28
N ASP A 50 -17.67 10.16 -3.21
CA ASP A 50 -18.83 10.21 -2.34
C ASP A 50 -18.44 10.09 -0.85
N ALA A 51 -19.29 10.60 0.05
CA ALA A 51 -19.01 10.63 1.48
C ALA A 51 -18.85 9.23 2.09
N ASP A 52 -19.59 8.24 1.57
CA ASP A 52 -19.55 6.87 2.08
C ASP A 52 -18.20 6.21 1.76
N SER A 53 -17.63 6.46 0.57
CA SER A 53 -16.30 6.03 0.16
C SER A 53 -15.19 6.59 1.06
N CYS A 54 -15.38 7.78 1.63
CA CYS A 54 -14.43 8.42 2.54
C CYS A 54 -14.73 8.20 4.04
N SER A 55 -15.88 7.60 4.38
CA SER A 55 -16.38 7.50 5.76
C SER A 55 -15.43 6.77 6.73
N ARG A 56 -14.62 5.84 6.21
CA ARG A 56 -13.65 5.03 6.97
C ARG A 56 -12.20 5.32 6.57
N LEU A 57 -11.95 6.45 5.91
CA LEU A 57 -10.63 6.86 5.47
C LEU A 57 -9.96 7.75 6.53
N LEU A 58 -8.86 7.28 7.12
CA LEU A 58 -7.93 8.12 7.85
C LEU A 58 -6.98 8.78 6.85
N TRP A 59 -7.24 10.04 6.50
CA TRP A 59 -6.38 10.81 5.59
C TRP A 59 -5.34 11.61 6.38
N ILE A 60 -4.06 11.31 6.10
CA ILE A 60 -2.91 12.00 6.69
C ILE A 60 -2.21 12.78 5.58
N ARG A 61 -2.11 14.09 5.80
CA ARG A 61 -1.56 15.04 4.84
C ARG A 61 -0.10 15.27 5.17
N CYS A 62 0.78 14.80 4.31
CA CYS A 62 2.22 15.01 4.41
C CYS A 62 2.71 15.93 3.28
N HIS A 63 3.92 16.47 3.45
CA HIS A 63 4.51 17.45 2.55
C HIS A 63 5.79 16.94 1.88
N ASP A 64 6.43 15.95 2.50
CA ASP A 64 7.64 15.30 2.02
C ASP A 64 7.68 13.80 2.38
N SER A 65 8.61 13.09 1.77
CA SER A 65 8.86 11.66 1.96
C SER A 65 9.29 11.29 3.37
N LYS A 66 10.01 12.16 4.09
CA LYS A 66 10.46 11.86 5.46
C LYS A 66 9.28 11.85 6.40
N GLU A 67 8.41 12.86 6.30
CA GLU A 67 7.16 12.95 7.04
C GLU A 67 6.26 11.75 6.71
N SER A 68 6.12 11.43 5.43
CA SER A 68 5.30 10.30 4.97
C SER A 68 5.77 8.95 5.53
N LEU A 69 7.09 8.68 5.51
CA LEU A 69 7.66 7.46 6.10
C LEU A 69 7.49 7.43 7.61
N ARG A 70 7.63 8.59 8.29
CA ARG A 70 7.44 8.69 9.73
C ARG A 70 5.99 8.43 10.13
N CYS A 71 5.02 8.95 9.39
CA CYS A 71 3.60 8.65 9.60
C CYS A 71 3.32 7.16 9.41
N CYS A 72 3.87 6.56 8.34
CA CYS A 72 3.74 5.13 8.09
C CYS A 72 4.29 4.29 9.25
N ASP A 73 5.45 4.65 9.78
CA ASP A 73 6.03 3.99 10.95
C ASP A 73 5.14 4.04 12.18
N LEU A 74 4.56 5.21 12.46
CA LEU A 74 3.72 5.42 13.64
C LEU A 74 2.45 4.56 13.57
N LEU A 75 1.79 4.53 12.41
CA LEU A 75 0.57 3.72 12.22
C LEU A 75 0.86 2.22 12.28
N LEU A 76 1.98 1.78 11.68
CA LEU A 76 2.39 0.38 11.77
C LEU A 76 2.75 -0.05 13.21
N HIS A 77 3.22 0.88 14.03
CA HIS A 77 3.48 0.58 15.44
C HIS A 77 2.19 0.44 16.26
N ASP A 78 1.13 1.16 15.88
CA ASP A 78 -0.17 1.13 16.55
C ASP A 78 -0.97 -0.16 16.26
N LYS A 79 -0.76 -0.77 15.08
CA LYS A 79 -1.36 -2.07 14.66
C LYS A 79 -2.89 -2.12 14.62
N ASN A 80 -3.54 -0.96 14.53
CA ASN A 80 -4.99 -0.86 14.54
C ASN A 80 -5.61 -0.76 13.14
N LEU A 81 -4.79 -0.70 12.09
CA LEU A 81 -5.24 -0.50 10.72
C LEU A 81 -4.82 -1.70 9.85
N PRO A 82 -5.79 -2.40 9.21
CA PRO A 82 -5.51 -3.56 8.38
C PRO A 82 -4.87 -3.17 7.04
N LEU A 83 -5.13 -1.95 6.55
CA LEU A 83 -4.60 -1.44 5.29
C LEU A 83 -4.04 -0.02 5.41
N LEU A 84 -2.81 0.13 4.95
CA LEU A 84 -2.12 1.41 4.78
C LEU A 84 -1.80 1.66 3.32
N VAL A 85 -2.17 2.84 2.83
CA VAL A 85 -1.81 3.34 1.52
C VAL A 85 -0.84 4.49 1.71
N LEU A 86 0.38 4.32 1.20
CA LEU A 86 1.42 5.35 1.19
C LEU A 86 1.55 5.90 -0.23
N ASP A 87 1.01 7.09 -0.47
CA ASP A 87 1.10 7.75 -1.77
C ASP A 87 2.32 8.67 -1.84
N LEU A 88 3.26 8.30 -2.70
CA LEU A 88 4.46 9.06 -3.02
C LEU A 88 4.55 9.37 -4.52
N LEU A 89 3.44 9.25 -5.28
CA LEU A 89 3.45 9.43 -6.74
C LEU A 89 3.96 10.80 -7.17
N LEU A 90 3.54 11.85 -6.47
CA LEU A 90 3.89 13.23 -6.79
C LEU A 90 5.14 13.71 -6.05
N THR A 91 5.81 12.83 -5.30
CA THR A 91 7.06 13.15 -4.62
C THR A 91 8.22 13.11 -5.63
N PRO A 92 9.08 14.15 -5.68
CA PRO A 92 10.18 14.20 -6.64
C PRO A 92 11.11 12.98 -6.56
N PRO A 93 11.53 12.38 -7.69
CA PRO A 93 12.45 11.24 -7.69
C PRO A 93 13.75 11.50 -6.93
N THR A 94 14.29 12.72 -7.02
CA THR A 94 15.51 13.15 -6.31
C THR A 94 15.38 13.01 -4.80
N GLU A 95 14.19 13.30 -4.26
CA GLU A 95 13.88 13.16 -2.85
C GLU A 95 13.70 11.69 -2.45
N LEU A 96 12.98 10.92 -3.27
CA LEU A 96 12.74 9.50 -3.03
C LEU A 96 14.01 8.66 -3.08
N HIS A 97 15.00 9.03 -3.90
CA HIS A 97 16.29 8.36 -3.95
C HIS A 97 17.13 8.55 -2.68
N LEU A 98 16.84 9.57 -1.88
CA LEU A 98 17.51 9.79 -0.59
C LEU A 98 17.01 8.84 0.49
N ILE A 99 15.88 8.14 0.27
CA ILE A 99 15.34 7.18 1.21
C ILE A 99 16.28 5.97 1.28
N PRO A 100 16.90 5.70 2.45
CA PRO A 100 17.78 4.54 2.59
C PRO A 100 17.00 3.24 2.35
N ARG A 101 17.67 2.24 1.74
CA ARG A 101 17.07 0.92 1.55
C ARG A 101 16.56 0.31 2.86
N SER A 102 17.29 0.52 3.95
CA SER A 102 16.94 0.05 5.30
C SER A 102 15.57 0.56 5.77
N SER A 103 15.15 1.76 5.36
CA SER A 103 13.82 2.29 5.68
C SER A 103 12.71 1.42 5.09
N TRP A 104 12.86 0.96 3.84
CA TRP A 104 11.88 0.08 3.19
C TRP A 104 11.79 -1.29 3.86
N TYR A 105 12.95 -1.90 4.18
CA TYR A 105 12.98 -3.18 4.89
C TYR A 105 12.39 -3.06 6.30
N ARG A 106 12.63 -1.94 6.99
CA ARG A 106 12.06 -1.66 8.30
C ARG A 106 10.54 -1.54 8.23
N LEU A 107 10.01 -0.79 7.27
CA LEU A 107 8.56 -0.70 7.04
C LEU A 107 7.95 -2.07 6.77
N ARG A 108 8.57 -2.89 5.91
CA ARG A 108 8.11 -4.25 5.66
C ARG A 108 8.10 -5.11 6.93
N HIS A 109 9.16 -5.02 7.74
CA HIS A 109 9.22 -5.77 8.99
C HIS A 109 8.11 -5.35 9.95
N LEU A 110 7.85 -4.04 10.06
CA LEU A 110 6.76 -3.51 10.88
C LEU A 110 5.39 -3.95 10.34
N ALA A 111 5.15 -3.88 9.03
CA ALA A 111 3.94 -4.34 8.36
C ALA A 111 3.63 -5.82 8.69
N ARG A 112 4.64 -6.68 8.54
CA ARG A 112 4.55 -8.11 8.91
C ARG A 112 4.20 -8.32 10.39
N LYS A 113 4.86 -7.57 11.29
CA LYS A 113 4.63 -7.68 12.74
C LYS A 113 3.25 -7.14 13.15
N ALA A 114 2.74 -6.15 12.43
CA ALA A 114 1.44 -5.53 12.65
C ALA A 114 0.29 -6.32 12.02
N ASN A 115 0.58 -7.27 11.13
CA ASN A 115 -0.40 -7.91 10.26
C ASN A 115 -1.17 -6.91 9.38
N THR A 116 -0.49 -5.83 8.96
CA THR A 116 -1.04 -4.74 8.16
C THR A 116 -0.53 -4.85 6.73
N SER A 117 -1.45 -4.81 5.77
CA SER A 117 -1.11 -4.67 4.35
C SER A 117 -0.64 -3.25 4.06
N VAL A 118 0.49 -3.09 3.38
CA VAL A 118 1.00 -1.76 2.97
C VAL A 118 1.10 -1.68 1.45
N LEU A 119 0.34 -0.75 0.87
CA LEU A 119 0.39 -0.39 -0.54
C LEU A 119 1.14 0.93 -0.71
N ILE A 120 2.22 0.93 -1.47
CA ILE A 120 3.08 2.10 -1.69
C ILE A 120 3.01 2.50 -3.16
N PHE A 121 2.54 3.70 -3.46
CA PHE A 121 2.58 4.23 -4.81
C PHE A 121 3.82 5.09 -5.02
N THR A 122 4.60 4.80 -6.06
CA THR A 122 5.82 5.53 -6.41
C THR A 122 5.87 5.83 -7.91
N PRO A 123 6.51 6.93 -8.34
CA PRO A 123 6.63 7.26 -9.76
C PRO A 123 7.50 6.25 -10.53
N GLN A 124 8.42 5.57 -9.83
CA GLN A 124 9.34 4.59 -10.41
C GLN A 124 9.66 3.46 -9.42
N HIS A 125 10.42 2.46 -9.86
CA HIS A 125 10.82 1.31 -9.04
C HIS A 125 11.82 1.69 -7.94
N LEU A 126 11.32 1.78 -6.69
CA LEU A 126 12.12 2.27 -5.56
C LEU A 126 12.12 1.35 -4.33
N VAL A 127 11.15 0.44 -4.22
CA VAL A 127 10.95 -0.41 -3.03
C VAL A 127 11.51 -1.81 -3.33
N PRO A 128 12.75 -2.13 -2.91
CA PRO A 128 13.42 -3.37 -3.28
C PRO A 128 12.83 -4.61 -2.59
N CYS A 129 12.20 -4.42 -1.43
CA CYS A 129 11.67 -5.50 -0.60
C CYS A 129 10.19 -5.78 -0.84
N ALA A 130 9.62 -5.31 -1.95
CA ALA A 130 8.23 -5.54 -2.32
C ALA A 130 7.91 -7.05 -2.44
N ALA A 131 6.76 -7.47 -1.92
CA ALA A 131 6.28 -8.83 -2.15
C ALA A 131 5.66 -8.96 -3.56
N LEU A 132 4.95 -7.92 -3.99
CA LEU A 132 4.35 -7.81 -5.31
C LEU A 132 4.56 -6.40 -5.86
N GLN A 133 4.86 -6.32 -7.15
CA GLN A 133 4.97 -5.05 -7.85
C GLN A 133 4.00 -5.01 -9.02
N ILE A 134 3.26 -3.91 -9.11
CA ILE A 134 2.27 -3.66 -10.13
C ILE A 134 2.68 -2.40 -10.87
N LEU A 135 3.03 -2.56 -12.13
CA LEU A 135 3.26 -1.44 -13.03
C LEU A 135 1.91 -1.03 -13.63
N LEU A 136 1.49 0.18 -13.33
CA LEU A 136 0.30 0.80 -13.89
C LEU A 136 0.74 1.66 -15.08
N ASN A 137 0.44 1.20 -16.28
CA ASN A 137 0.67 1.94 -17.52
C ASN A 137 -0.67 2.52 -17.97
N SER A 138 -0.95 3.73 -17.52
CA SER A 138 -2.13 4.46 -17.98
C SER A 138 -1.71 5.59 -18.92
N SER A 139 -2.16 5.50 -20.16
CA SER A 139 -2.12 6.60 -21.12
C SER A 139 -3.55 6.79 -21.59
N PHE A 140 -4.14 7.92 -21.23
CA PHE A 140 -5.50 8.27 -21.62
C PHE A 140 -5.45 9.48 -22.56
N PRO A 141 -6.15 9.42 -23.71
CA PRO A 141 -6.29 10.60 -24.55
C PRO A 141 -7.08 11.68 -23.82
N LEU A 142 -6.92 12.95 -24.20
CA LEU A 142 -7.70 14.06 -23.62
C LEU A 142 -9.22 13.85 -23.71
N SER A 143 -9.70 13.12 -24.72
CA SER A 143 -11.11 12.75 -24.85
C SER A 143 -11.62 11.87 -23.70
N ALA A 144 -10.75 11.18 -22.98
CA ALA A 144 -11.09 10.38 -21.81
C ALA A 144 -11.54 11.21 -20.61
N LEU A 145 -11.25 12.52 -20.57
CA LEU A 145 -11.75 13.44 -19.54
C LEU A 145 -13.28 13.55 -19.53
N LYS A 146 -13.94 13.18 -20.64
CA LYS A 146 -15.40 13.17 -20.76
C LYS A 146 -16.05 11.89 -20.24
N LYS A 147 -15.25 10.87 -19.92
CA LYS A 147 -15.74 9.57 -19.46
C LYS A 147 -15.78 9.55 -17.95
N ASP A 148 -16.73 8.79 -17.42
CA ASP A 148 -16.74 8.53 -15.99
C ASP A 148 -15.53 7.69 -15.58
N ARG A 149 -15.07 7.89 -14.33
CA ARG A 149 -13.86 7.23 -13.82
C ARG A 149 -13.93 5.71 -13.87
N HIS A 150 -15.11 5.13 -13.70
CA HIS A 150 -15.31 3.67 -13.74
C HIS A 150 -15.20 3.09 -15.17
N GLU A 151 -15.33 3.92 -16.20
CA GLU A 151 -15.10 3.53 -17.60
C GLU A 151 -13.61 3.52 -17.97
N LEU A 152 -12.77 4.20 -17.17
CA LEU A 152 -11.33 4.25 -17.38
C LEU A 152 -10.70 2.97 -16.85
N LYS A 153 -10.27 2.11 -17.77
CA LYS A 153 -9.54 0.88 -17.44
C LYS A 153 -8.03 1.13 -17.56
N PRO A 154 -7.28 1.23 -16.45
CA PRO A 154 -5.83 1.31 -16.52
C PRO A 154 -5.28 -0.03 -17.01
N THR A 155 -4.31 0.01 -17.92
CA THR A 155 -3.53 -1.17 -18.26
C THR A 155 -2.52 -1.41 -17.14
N TYR A 156 -2.44 -2.65 -16.65
CA TYR A 156 -1.48 -3.01 -15.62
C TYR A 156 -0.73 -4.27 -16.00
N SER A 157 0.52 -4.37 -15.55
CA SER A 157 1.29 -5.60 -15.54
C SER A 157 1.81 -5.85 -14.14
N ASN A 158 1.95 -7.12 -13.76
CA ASN A 158 2.48 -7.48 -12.45
C ASN A 158 3.80 -8.23 -12.57
N ARG A 159 4.64 -8.08 -11.56
CA ARG A 159 5.86 -8.86 -11.38
C ARG A 159 5.88 -9.37 -9.95
N LYS A 160 5.81 -10.69 -9.80
CA LYS A 160 6.07 -11.34 -8.51
C LYS A 160 7.57 -11.31 -8.26
N MET A 161 8.00 -10.75 -7.13
CA MET A 161 9.41 -10.79 -6.76
C MET A 161 9.69 -12.08 -6.00
N VAL A 162 10.62 -12.90 -6.49
CA VAL A 162 11.19 -14.00 -5.70
C VAL A 162 12.10 -13.37 -4.67
N LEU A 163 11.64 -13.36 -3.43
CA LEU A 163 12.39 -12.80 -2.31
C LEU A 163 13.56 -13.74 -2.00
N GLN A 164 14.78 -13.32 -2.34
CA GLN A 164 15.98 -13.98 -1.81
C GLN A 164 16.03 -13.67 -0.31
N ASN A 165 15.70 -14.66 0.51
CA ASN A 165 15.83 -14.57 1.97
C ASN A 165 17.32 -14.35 2.27
N SER A 166 17.65 -13.17 2.80
CA SER A 166 18.94 -12.86 3.42
C SER A 166 18.78 -12.83 4.92
#